data_AF-A0A519ZXD3-F1
#
_entry.id   AF-A0A519ZXD3-F1
#
_cell.length_a   1.000
_cell.length_b   1.000
_cell.length_c   1.000
_cell.angle_alpha   90.00
_cell.angle_beta   90.00
_cell.angle_gamma   90.00
#
_symmetry.space_group_name_H-M   'P 1'
#
loop_
_entity.id
_entity.type
_entity.pdbx_description
1 polymer ?
#
loop_
_entity_poly.entity_id
_entity_poly.type
_entity_poly.pdbx_seq_one_letter_code
_entity_poly.pdbx_strand_id
1 'polypeptide(L)'
;MNSMQTLAQLQSGELHGTTSLKLSENLDYFPEEIFQLAETLEVLDLTANNLKALPAQFGNLKKLRIFFCSDNAFEVLPEVLADCPLLDIVGFKSNQIHTIPPRALNRNLRWLILTNNKLKELPAEIGACTRMQKLMLAGNQLATLPQELSKCINLGLLRISANRLDQLPLWLLDMPKLSWLAFSGNPFSEKPMVQELSNIDWNELQIGNLLGEG
;
A
#
# COMPACT_ATOMS: atom_id res chain seq x y z
N MET A 1 -27.23 -2.51 7.89
CA MET A 1 -27.42 -1.95 6.54
C MET A 1 -26.67 -0.62 6.51
N ASN A 2 -25.44 -0.57 6.00
CA ASN A 2 -24.79 0.73 5.75
C ASN A 2 -25.42 1.32 4.50
N SER A 3 -26.44 2.14 4.69
CA SER A 3 -26.93 3.02 3.62
C SER A 3 -25.76 3.87 3.14
N MET A 4 -25.60 3.99 1.82
CA MET A 4 -24.73 5.01 1.23
C MET A 4 -25.14 6.37 1.80
N GLN A 5 -24.20 7.08 2.43
CA GLN A 5 -24.39 8.47 2.80
C GLN A 5 -24.26 9.34 1.54
N THR A 6 -24.95 10.47 1.52
CA THR A 6 -24.94 11.38 0.38
C THR A 6 -24.37 12.75 0.76
N LEU A 7 -23.87 13.47 -0.24
CA LEU A 7 -23.41 14.84 -0.13
C LEU A 7 -24.56 15.74 0.32
N ALA A 8 -25.79 15.47 -0.14
CA ALA A 8 -26.98 16.20 0.31
C ALA A 8 -27.22 16.06 1.82
N GLN A 9 -27.04 14.85 2.39
CA GLN A 9 -27.13 14.63 3.84
C GLN A 9 -25.98 15.30 4.61
N LEU A 10 -24.78 15.35 4.02
CA LEU A 10 -23.66 16.08 4.60
C LEU A 10 -23.95 17.59 4.63
N GLN A 11 -24.46 18.13 3.53
CA GLN A 11 -24.78 19.56 3.37
C GLN A 11 -25.97 20.01 4.22
N SER A 12 -26.94 19.12 4.47
CA SER A 12 -28.07 19.41 5.36
C SER A 12 -27.72 19.34 6.84
N GLY A 13 -26.52 18.85 7.19
CA GLY A 13 -26.08 18.64 8.56
C GLY A 13 -26.62 17.36 9.21
N GLU A 14 -27.32 16.50 8.48
CA GLU A 14 -27.87 15.22 8.98
C GLU A 14 -26.77 14.28 9.48
N LEU A 15 -25.55 14.41 8.95
CA LEU A 15 -24.39 13.60 9.31
C LEU A 15 -23.56 14.18 10.47
N HIS A 16 -24.04 15.24 11.13
CA HIS A 16 -23.32 15.88 12.23
C HIS A 16 -22.91 14.87 13.31
N GLY A 17 -21.64 14.95 13.73
CA GLY A 17 -21.08 14.08 14.78
C GLY A 17 -20.77 12.64 14.35
N THR A 18 -20.94 12.29 13.06
CA THR A 18 -20.55 10.95 12.59
C THR A 18 -19.04 10.71 12.72
N THR A 19 -18.67 9.46 13.00
CA THR A 19 -17.28 9.00 13.04
C THR A 19 -16.84 8.34 11.74
N SER A 20 -17.79 7.98 10.88
CA SER A 20 -17.54 7.32 9.60
C SER A 20 -18.36 8.01 8.51
N LEU A 21 -17.67 8.41 7.44
CA LEU A 21 -18.27 9.00 6.25
C LEU A 21 -17.85 8.23 5.00
N LYS A 22 -18.82 7.82 4.19
CA LYS A 22 -18.60 7.27 2.85
C LYS A 22 -19.39 8.06 1.82
N LEU A 23 -18.69 8.63 0.83
CA LEU A 23 -19.31 9.34 -0.30
C LEU A 23 -18.79 8.75 -1.62
N SER A 24 -19.71 8.43 -2.54
CA SER A 24 -19.42 7.82 -3.84
C SER A 24 -20.44 8.33 -4.87
N GLU A 25 -20.35 9.62 -5.18
CA GLU A 25 -21.34 10.34 -6.00
C GLU A 25 -20.69 11.01 -7.21
N ASN A 26 -19.63 10.41 -7.75
CA ASN A 26 -18.86 10.91 -8.90
C ASN A 26 -18.21 12.29 -8.64
N LEU A 27 -17.84 12.58 -7.39
CA LEU A 27 -17.28 13.87 -6.97
C LEU A 27 -15.98 14.17 -7.71
N ASP A 28 -15.87 15.35 -8.32
CA ASP A 28 -14.63 15.85 -8.95
C ASP A 28 -13.81 16.77 -8.04
N TYR A 29 -14.35 17.12 -6.86
CA TYR A 29 -13.70 17.89 -5.81
C TYR A 29 -13.94 17.27 -4.41
N PHE A 30 -13.06 17.60 -3.45
CA PHE A 30 -13.25 17.24 -2.05
C PHE A 30 -14.32 18.16 -1.41
N PRO A 31 -15.44 17.64 -0.90
CA PRO A 31 -16.46 18.47 -0.26
C PRO A 31 -15.94 19.10 1.03
N GLU A 32 -15.90 20.43 1.09
CA GLU A 32 -15.42 21.16 2.28
C GLU A 32 -16.31 20.95 3.50
N GLU A 33 -17.58 20.57 3.30
CA GLU A 33 -18.52 20.24 4.36
C GLU A 33 -18.04 19.05 5.22
N ILE A 34 -17.12 18.21 4.71
CA ILE A 34 -16.47 17.16 5.50
C ILE A 34 -15.74 17.75 6.72
N PHE A 35 -15.26 19.00 6.64
CA PHE A 35 -14.60 19.67 7.76
C PHE A 35 -15.56 19.98 8.93
N GLN A 36 -16.87 19.98 8.71
CA GLN A 36 -17.85 20.07 9.81
C GLN A 36 -17.78 18.85 10.74
N LEU A 37 -17.16 17.75 10.28
CA LEU A 37 -16.95 16.51 11.02
C LEU A 37 -15.53 16.42 11.61
N ALA A 38 -14.70 17.47 11.52
CA ALA A 38 -13.29 17.40 11.92
C ALA A 38 -13.06 16.93 13.37
N GLU A 39 -14.01 17.23 14.26
CA GLU A 39 -13.98 16.86 15.68
C GLU A 39 -14.44 15.43 15.96
N THR A 40 -14.98 14.69 14.97
CA THR A 40 -15.54 13.34 15.17
C THR A 40 -15.06 12.31 14.16
N LEU A 41 -14.69 12.72 12.95
CA LEU A 41 -14.44 11.80 11.84
C LEU A 41 -13.16 10.98 12.04
N GLU A 42 -13.31 9.66 12.07
CA GLU A 42 -12.23 8.68 12.21
C GLU A 42 -12.01 7.87 10.92
N VAL A 43 -13.07 7.67 10.13
CA VAL A 43 -13.05 6.90 8.88
C VAL A 43 -13.65 7.73 7.75
N LEU A 44 -12.88 7.93 6.69
CA LEU A 44 -13.33 8.60 5.47
C LEU A 44 -13.10 7.70 4.25
N ASP A 45 -14.18 7.35 3.55
CA ASP A 45 -14.14 6.58 2.30
C ASP A 45 -14.72 7.43 1.15
N LEU A 46 -13.83 7.91 0.28
CA LEU A 46 -14.14 8.64 -0.96
C LEU A 46 -13.88 7.77 -2.19
N THR A 47 -13.95 6.44 -2.04
CA THR A 47 -13.77 5.50 -3.16
C THR A 47 -14.81 5.71 -4.25
N ALA A 48 -14.42 5.50 -5.51
CA ALA A 48 -15.28 5.61 -6.70
C ALA A 48 -15.82 7.04 -6.91
N ASN A 49 -14.89 7.99 -6.98
CA ASN A 49 -15.13 9.38 -7.37
C ASN A 49 -14.11 9.79 -8.46
N ASN A 50 -14.04 11.07 -8.80
CA ASN A 50 -13.17 11.66 -9.82
C ASN A 50 -12.11 12.61 -9.22
N LEU A 51 -11.76 12.42 -7.95
CA LEU A 51 -10.85 13.29 -7.23
C LEU A 51 -9.42 13.19 -7.78
N LYS A 52 -8.76 14.34 -7.87
CA LYS A 52 -7.36 14.46 -8.34
C LYS A 52 -6.42 15.00 -7.26
N ALA A 53 -6.96 15.66 -6.25
CA ALA A 53 -6.22 16.32 -5.19
C ALA A 53 -7.03 16.34 -3.89
N LEU A 54 -6.33 16.61 -2.79
CA LEU A 54 -6.93 16.93 -1.49
C LEU A 54 -6.61 18.40 -1.15
N PRO A 55 -7.50 19.10 -0.43
CA PRO A 55 -7.26 20.48 -0.01
C PRO A 55 -6.13 20.56 1.03
N ALA A 56 -5.46 21.71 1.13
CA ALA A 56 -4.40 21.96 2.11
C ALA A 56 -4.88 21.77 3.57
N GLN A 57 -6.17 21.99 3.80
CA GLN A 57 -6.86 21.87 5.07
C GLN A 57 -7.17 20.41 5.45
N PHE A 58 -6.85 19.41 4.61
CA PHE A 58 -7.12 18.00 4.90
C PHE A 58 -6.55 17.57 6.27
N GLY A 59 -5.39 18.12 6.65
CA GLY A 59 -4.78 17.92 7.96
C GLY A 59 -5.63 18.37 9.16
N ASN A 60 -6.73 19.11 8.96
CA ASN A 60 -7.66 19.50 10.03
C ASN A 60 -8.47 18.33 10.58
N LEU A 61 -8.56 17.21 9.86
CA LEU A 61 -9.23 15.99 10.33
C LEU A 61 -8.35 15.27 11.37
N LYS A 62 -8.20 15.86 12.56
CA LYS A 62 -7.24 15.43 13.59
C LYS A 62 -7.53 14.05 14.18
N LYS A 63 -8.78 13.59 14.08
CA LYS A 63 -9.20 12.25 14.51
C LYS A 63 -9.16 11.19 13.42
N LEU A 64 -8.86 11.57 12.17
CA LEU A 64 -8.88 10.63 11.04
C LEU A 64 -7.81 9.56 11.19
N ARG A 65 -8.25 8.30 11.12
CA ARG A 65 -7.41 7.10 11.23
C ARG A 65 -7.31 6.33 9.93
N ILE A 66 -8.44 6.25 9.22
CA ILE A 66 -8.59 5.45 8.02
C ILE A 66 -9.06 6.36 6.89
N PHE A 67 -8.29 6.38 5.80
CA PHE A 67 -8.68 7.09 4.59
C PHE A 67 -8.60 6.19 3.37
N PHE A 68 -9.74 6.02 2.70
CA PHE A 68 -9.83 5.33 1.42
C PHE A 68 -10.25 6.30 0.32
N CYS A 69 -9.52 6.27 -0.78
CA CYS A 69 -9.73 7.09 -1.96
C CYS A 69 -9.42 6.26 -3.22
N SER A 70 -9.91 5.02 -3.24
CA SER A 70 -9.64 4.10 -4.34
C SER A 70 -10.50 4.45 -5.56
N ASP A 71 -10.10 4.02 -6.74
CA ASP A 71 -10.87 4.23 -7.98
C ASP A 71 -11.19 5.73 -8.18
N ASN A 72 -10.13 6.54 -8.20
CA ASN A 72 -10.12 8.01 -8.41
C ASN A 72 -9.04 8.36 -9.45
N ALA A 73 -8.69 9.64 -9.59
CA ALA A 73 -7.77 10.15 -10.61
C ALA A 73 -6.49 10.82 -10.04
N PHE A 74 -5.99 10.37 -8.89
CA PHE A 74 -4.75 10.89 -8.32
C PHE A 74 -3.52 10.45 -9.13
N GLU A 75 -2.64 11.41 -9.45
CA GLU A 75 -1.35 11.15 -10.12
C GLU A 75 -0.15 11.20 -9.15
N VAL A 76 -0.33 11.85 -7.99
CA VAL A 76 0.67 11.99 -6.93
C VAL A 76 0.01 11.65 -5.60
N LEU A 77 0.70 10.92 -4.72
CA LEU A 77 0.20 10.70 -3.36
C LEU A 77 0.21 12.03 -2.59
N PRO A 78 -0.92 12.50 -2.03
CA PRO A 78 -0.99 13.83 -1.44
C PRO A 78 -0.11 14.00 -0.20
N GLU A 79 0.69 15.07 -0.14
CA GLU A 79 1.55 15.38 1.02
C GLU A 79 0.78 15.65 2.30
N VAL A 80 -0.44 16.21 2.17
CA VAL A 80 -1.33 16.57 3.28
C VAL A 80 -1.74 15.37 4.14
N LEU A 81 -1.53 14.14 3.67
CA LEU A 81 -1.75 12.92 4.48
C LEU A 81 -0.86 12.88 5.72
N ALA A 82 0.33 13.47 5.67
CA ALA A 82 1.22 13.54 6.82
C ALA A 82 0.77 14.53 7.90
N ASP A 83 -0.15 15.45 7.57
CA ASP A 83 -0.64 16.46 8.51
C ASP A 83 -1.78 15.91 9.41
N CYS A 84 -2.25 14.68 9.16
CA CYS A 84 -3.22 13.95 9.99
C CYS A 84 -2.49 13.10 11.06
N PRO A 85 -2.47 13.50 12.34
CA PRO A 85 -1.59 12.89 13.34
C PRO A 85 -1.95 11.44 13.71
N LEU A 86 -3.19 11.01 13.50
CA LEU A 86 -3.66 9.67 13.86
C LEU A 86 -3.85 8.73 12.65
N LEU A 87 -3.53 9.21 11.44
CA LEU A 87 -3.75 8.47 10.20
C LEU A 87 -2.82 7.25 10.15
N ASP A 88 -3.40 6.06 10.13
CA ASP A 88 -2.65 4.80 10.18
C ASP A 88 -3.02 3.80 9.08
N ILE A 89 -4.14 3.99 8.37
CA ILE A 89 -4.53 3.20 7.20
C ILE A 89 -4.87 4.14 6.05
N VAL A 90 -4.16 3.97 4.93
CA VAL A 90 -4.38 4.74 3.71
C VAL A 90 -4.52 3.82 2.51
N GLY A 91 -5.54 4.04 1.67
CA GLY A 91 -5.70 3.32 0.41
C GLY A 91 -6.08 4.18 -0.77
N PHE A 92 -5.28 4.11 -1.83
CA PHE A 92 -5.47 4.73 -3.13
C PHE A 92 -5.36 3.66 -4.24
N LYS A 93 -6.05 2.53 -4.08
CA LYS A 93 -6.06 1.48 -5.10
C LYS A 93 -6.67 2.03 -6.41
N SER A 94 -6.22 1.56 -7.57
CA SER A 94 -6.78 1.94 -8.88
C SER A 94 -6.79 3.47 -9.11
N ASN A 95 -5.67 4.14 -8.85
CA ASN A 95 -5.47 5.53 -9.24
C ASN A 95 -4.43 5.58 -10.38
N GLN A 96 -3.89 6.77 -10.68
CA GLN A 96 -2.85 6.96 -11.68
C GLN A 96 -1.51 7.36 -11.03
N ILE A 97 -1.30 7.02 -9.76
CA ILE A 97 -0.20 7.53 -8.95
C ILE A 97 1.13 7.04 -9.52
N HIS A 98 1.98 7.97 -9.96
CA HIS A 98 3.33 7.67 -10.43
C HIS A 98 4.42 8.17 -9.47
N THR A 99 4.08 9.05 -8.52
CA THR A 99 5.02 9.64 -7.58
C THR A 99 4.47 9.61 -6.15
N ILE A 100 5.34 9.21 -5.20
CA ILE A 100 5.12 9.38 -3.76
C ILE A 100 6.14 10.41 -3.29
N PRO A 101 5.74 11.65 -3.01
CA PRO A 101 6.62 12.62 -2.39
C PRO A 101 7.03 12.11 -0.99
N PRO A 102 8.29 12.32 -0.55
CA PRO A 102 8.76 11.94 0.78
C PRO A 102 7.82 12.36 1.91
N ARG A 103 7.25 13.57 1.81
CA ARG A 103 6.34 14.14 2.81
C ARG A 103 4.98 13.46 2.86
N ALA A 104 4.53 12.79 1.80
CA ALA A 104 3.23 12.10 1.80
C ALA A 104 3.19 10.86 2.70
N LEU A 105 4.35 10.35 3.11
CA LEU A 105 4.47 9.19 3.98
C LEU A 105 4.32 9.58 5.45
N ASN A 106 3.10 9.45 5.94
CA ASN A 106 2.82 9.61 7.36
C ASN A 106 3.55 8.50 8.17
N ARG A 107 4.35 8.90 9.16
CA ARG A 107 5.17 7.97 9.97
C ARG A 107 4.31 7.02 10.81
N ASN A 108 3.04 7.35 11.05
CA ASN A 108 2.10 6.51 11.78
C ASN A 108 1.47 5.39 10.92
N LEU A 109 1.71 5.38 9.60
CA LEU A 109 1.14 4.38 8.70
C LEU A 109 1.46 2.96 9.17
N ARG A 110 0.38 2.19 9.36
CA ARG A 110 0.40 0.75 9.49
C ARG A 110 0.11 0.12 8.13
N TRP A 111 -0.90 0.58 7.41
CA TRP A 111 -1.28 0.01 6.12
C TRP A 111 -1.25 1.06 5.01
N LEU A 112 -0.56 0.74 3.93
CA LEU A 112 -0.53 1.55 2.72
C LEU A 112 -0.92 0.69 1.51
N ILE A 113 -2.03 1.06 0.86
CA ILE A 113 -2.58 0.35 -0.29
C ILE A 113 -2.47 1.23 -1.53
N LEU A 114 -1.57 0.87 -2.43
CA LEU A 114 -1.30 1.56 -3.70
C LEU A 114 -1.38 0.58 -4.89
N THR A 115 -2.12 -0.52 -4.72
CA THR A 115 -2.37 -1.51 -5.77
C THR A 115 -2.95 -0.87 -7.03
N ASN A 116 -2.51 -1.32 -8.21
CA ASN A 116 -2.96 -0.83 -9.52
C ASN A 116 -2.77 0.68 -9.67
N ASN A 117 -1.51 1.11 -9.69
CA ASN A 117 -1.08 2.48 -9.94
C ASN A 117 0.06 2.47 -10.99
N LYS A 118 0.82 3.56 -11.09
CA LYS A 118 1.90 3.74 -12.08
C LYS A 118 3.27 3.99 -11.42
N LEU A 119 3.45 3.56 -10.17
CA LEU A 119 4.69 3.79 -9.42
C LEU A 119 5.87 3.09 -10.08
N LYS A 120 6.96 3.84 -10.30
CA LYS A 120 8.23 3.30 -10.81
C LYS A 120 9.26 3.04 -9.71
N GLU A 121 9.15 3.78 -8.61
CA GLU A 121 10.02 3.69 -7.45
C GLU A 121 9.24 4.05 -6.17
N LEU A 122 9.85 3.73 -5.02
CA LEU A 122 9.42 4.21 -3.71
C LEU A 122 10.50 5.14 -3.15
N PRO A 123 10.15 6.22 -2.45
CA PRO A 123 11.12 7.07 -1.78
C PRO A 123 11.77 6.33 -0.59
N ALA A 124 13.03 6.66 -0.29
CA ALA A 124 13.79 6.08 0.82
C ALA A 124 13.11 6.31 2.19
N GLU A 125 12.32 7.38 2.30
CA GLU A 125 11.56 7.76 3.48
C GLU A 125 10.49 6.74 3.88
N ILE A 126 10.17 5.77 3.02
CA ILE A 126 9.34 4.61 3.42
C ILE A 126 9.91 3.88 4.64
N GLY A 127 11.24 3.88 4.81
CA GLY A 127 11.89 3.32 5.99
C GLY A 127 11.58 4.05 7.30
N ALA A 128 11.02 5.26 7.25
CA ALA A 128 10.57 5.99 8.43
C ALA A 128 9.19 5.50 8.93
N CYS A 129 8.43 4.77 8.12
CA CYS A 129 7.15 4.15 8.51
C CYS A 129 7.40 2.86 9.31
N THR A 130 8.05 2.96 10.47
CA THR A 130 8.45 1.80 11.29
C THR A 130 7.27 1.01 11.86
N ARG A 131 6.06 1.60 11.85
CA ARG A 131 4.80 0.97 12.23
C ARG A 131 4.13 0.19 11.09
N MET A 132 4.67 0.23 9.88
CA MET A 132 4.10 -0.43 8.71
C MET A 132 3.96 -1.93 8.95
N GLN A 133 2.78 -2.47 8.69
CA GLN A 133 2.39 -3.87 8.82
C GLN A 133 1.96 -4.46 7.49
N LYS A 134 1.36 -3.64 6.60
CA LYS A 134 0.84 -4.08 5.30
C LYS A 134 1.18 -3.06 4.23
N LEU A 135 1.92 -3.49 3.21
CA LEU A 135 2.26 -2.67 2.05
C LEU A 135 1.80 -3.33 0.76
N MET A 136 0.76 -2.79 0.13
CA MET A 136 0.16 -3.34 -1.10
C MET A 136 0.58 -2.50 -2.30
N LEU A 137 1.44 -3.05 -3.16
CA LEU A 137 2.04 -2.39 -4.31
C LEU A 137 1.84 -3.19 -5.61
N ALA A 138 0.96 -4.19 -5.60
CA ALA A 138 0.76 -5.04 -6.76
C ALA A 138 0.21 -4.24 -7.96
N GLY A 139 0.60 -4.60 -9.18
CA GLY A 139 0.13 -3.91 -10.39
C GLY A 139 0.68 -2.49 -10.52
N ASN A 140 1.99 -2.32 -10.27
CA ASN A 140 2.71 -1.07 -10.49
C ASN A 140 3.82 -1.29 -11.54
N GLN A 141 4.78 -0.37 -11.63
CA GLN A 141 5.91 -0.42 -12.56
C GLN A 141 7.25 -0.39 -11.81
N LEU A 142 7.28 -0.88 -10.56
CA LEU A 142 8.46 -0.82 -9.69
C LEU A 142 9.59 -1.64 -10.28
N ALA A 143 10.75 -1.01 -10.51
CA ALA A 143 11.97 -1.67 -10.98
C ALA A 143 12.84 -2.20 -9.83
N THR A 144 12.80 -1.52 -8.68
CA THR A 144 13.50 -1.92 -7.46
C THR A 144 12.65 -1.60 -6.22
N LEU A 145 13.08 -2.09 -5.06
CA LEU A 145 12.61 -1.64 -3.76
C LEU A 145 13.78 -0.97 -3.02
N PRO A 146 13.58 0.17 -2.35
CA PRO A 146 14.65 0.85 -1.62
C PRO A 146 15.10 0.01 -0.42
N GLN A 147 16.40 0.01 -0.13
CA GLN A 147 16.97 -0.73 1.00
C GLN A 147 16.37 -0.28 2.35
N GLU A 148 15.98 0.98 2.46
CA GLU A 148 15.37 1.57 3.65
C GLU A 148 14.06 0.89 4.05
N LEU A 149 13.37 0.21 3.14
CA LEU A 149 12.16 -0.56 3.46
C LEU A 149 12.45 -1.69 4.46
N SER A 150 13.70 -2.17 4.56
CA SER A 150 14.15 -3.10 5.62
C SER A 150 13.95 -2.55 7.04
N LYS A 151 13.88 -1.22 7.23
CA LYS A 151 13.62 -0.57 8.53
C LYS A 151 12.16 -0.73 9.00
N CYS A 152 11.25 -1.13 8.11
CA CYS A 152 9.87 -1.45 8.45
C CYS A 152 9.78 -2.83 9.12
N ILE A 153 10.42 -2.98 10.29
CA ILE A 153 10.54 -4.25 11.03
C ILE A 153 9.20 -4.89 11.42
N ASN A 154 8.10 -4.12 11.35
CA ASN A 154 6.76 -4.60 11.64
C ASN A 154 6.00 -5.13 10.40
N LEU A 155 6.60 -5.03 9.21
CA LEU A 155 5.94 -5.42 7.96
C LEU A 155 5.70 -6.92 7.93
N GLY A 156 4.43 -7.32 7.95
CA GLY A 156 4.02 -8.72 7.92
C GLY A 156 3.49 -9.17 6.57
N LEU A 157 2.94 -8.24 5.79
CA LEU A 157 2.35 -8.51 4.48
C LEU A 157 2.89 -7.54 3.44
N LEU A 158 3.60 -8.07 2.44
CA LEU A 158 4.08 -7.32 1.29
C LEU A 158 3.50 -7.91 -0.01
N ARG A 159 2.84 -7.07 -0.82
CA ARG A 159 2.39 -7.45 -2.16
C ARG A 159 3.10 -6.60 -3.20
N ILE A 160 3.96 -7.24 -3.99
CA ILE A 160 4.75 -6.65 -5.07
C ILE A 160 4.54 -7.39 -6.40
N SER A 161 3.54 -8.27 -6.49
CA SER A 161 3.16 -8.95 -7.75
C SER A 161 2.87 -7.98 -8.89
N ALA A 162 3.09 -8.41 -10.13
CA ALA A 162 2.85 -7.61 -11.34
C ALA A 162 3.55 -6.23 -11.27
N ASN A 163 4.87 -6.28 -11.16
CA ASN A 163 5.77 -5.13 -11.22
C ASN A 163 6.89 -5.42 -12.25
N ARG A 164 7.97 -4.65 -12.23
CA ARG A 164 9.12 -4.78 -13.14
C ARG A 164 10.41 -5.09 -12.38
N LEU A 165 10.30 -5.81 -11.28
CA LEU A 165 11.45 -6.14 -10.44
C LEU A 165 12.31 -7.20 -11.12
N ASP A 166 13.58 -6.89 -11.37
CA ASP A 166 14.54 -7.84 -11.94
C ASP A 166 15.15 -8.77 -10.90
N GLN A 167 15.05 -8.41 -9.63
CA GLN A 167 15.56 -9.21 -8.50
C GLN A 167 14.66 -9.04 -7.27
N LEU A 168 14.59 -10.09 -6.45
CA LEU A 168 14.01 -10.02 -5.13
C LEU A 168 15.09 -9.60 -4.12
N PRO A 169 14.97 -8.47 -3.41
CA PRO A 169 16.00 -8.01 -2.49
C PRO A 169 16.21 -8.99 -1.33
N LEU A 170 17.47 -9.37 -1.06
CA LEU A 170 17.80 -10.37 -0.03
C LEU A 170 17.40 -9.94 1.39
N TRP A 171 17.40 -8.64 1.69
CA TRP A 171 16.98 -8.14 3.00
C TRP A 171 15.52 -8.46 3.34
N LEU A 172 14.69 -8.85 2.36
CA LEU A 172 13.33 -9.36 2.62
C LEU A 172 13.35 -10.66 3.43
N LEU A 173 14.38 -11.49 3.24
CA LEU A 173 14.55 -12.76 3.96
C LEU A 173 14.92 -12.53 5.44
N ASP A 174 15.50 -11.38 5.74
CA ASP A 174 15.90 -11.00 7.10
C ASP A 174 14.79 -10.25 7.86
N MET A 175 13.64 -9.98 7.22
CA MET A 175 12.57 -9.20 7.85
C MET A 175 11.86 -10.02 8.94
N PRO A 176 11.90 -9.59 10.21
CA PRO A 176 11.56 -10.44 11.35
C PRO A 176 10.07 -10.80 11.47
N LYS A 177 9.18 -10.04 10.81
CA LYS A 177 7.72 -10.28 10.84
C LYS A 177 7.13 -10.62 9.49
N LEU A 178 7.92 -10.61 8.41
CA LEU A 178 7.40 -10.83 7.07
C LEU A 178 6.90 -12.26 6.96
N SER A 179 5.57 -12.42 6.93
CA SER A 179 4.91 -13.72 6.95
C SER A 179 4.23 -14.03 5.63
N TRP A 180 3.92 -12.99 4.85
CA TRP A 180 3.23 -13.14 3.58
C TRP A 180 3.81 -12.21 2.52
N LEU A 181 4.36 -12.83 1.48
CA LEU A 181 4.98 -12.13 0.36
C LEU A 181 4.35 -12.63 -0.94
N ALA A 182 3.75 -11.72 -1.71
CA ALA A 182 3.24 -12.01 -3.04
C ALA A 182 4.07 -11.23 -4.07
N PHE A 183 4.79 -11.96 -4.94
CA PHE A 183 5.73 -11.36 -5.89
C PHE A 183 5.60 -11.86 -7.34
N SER A 184 4.64 -12.74 -7.62
CA SER A 184 4.41 -13.29 -8.97
C SER A 184 4.24 -12.21 -10.05
N GLY A 185 4.65 -12.51 -11.28
CA GLY A 185 4.53 -11.57 -12.40
C GLY A 185 5.53 -10.43 -12.38
N ASN A 186 6.70 -10.66 -11.77
CA ASN A 186 7.90 -9.83 -11.96
C ASN A 186 8.88 -10.57 -12.89
N PRO A 187 9.78 -9.86 -13.60
CA PRO A 187 10.85 -10.47 -14.38
C PRO A 187 11.63 -11.57 -13.65
N PHE A 188 11.99 -11.38 -12.37
CA PHE A 188 12.69 -12.43 -11.60
C PHE A 188 11.85 -13.70 -11.33
N SER A 189 10.53 -13.63 -11.54
CA SER A 189 9.64 -14.78 -11.39
C SER A 189 9.64 -15.67 -12.64
N GLU A 190 10.21 -15.20 -13.76
CA GLU A 190 10.41 -16.04 -14.92
C GLU A 190 11.36 -17.18 -14.54
N LYS A 191 10.95 -18.42 -14.86
CA LYS A 191 11.79 -19.57 -14.60
C LYS A 191 13.11 -19.35 -15.36
N PRO A 192 14.29 -19.46 -14.72
CA PRO A 192 15.50 -19.58 -15.48
C PRO A 192 15.31 -20.73 -16.48
N MET A 193 15.87 -20.62 -17.69
CA MET A 193 16.03 -21.79 -18.55
C MET A 193 16.75 -22.83 -17.69
N VAL A 194 16.01 -23.82 -17.20
CA VAL A 194 16.60 -24.94 -16.50
C VAL A 194 17.42 -25.61 -17.59
N GLN A 195 18.75 -25.54 -17.52
CA GLN A 195 19.57 -26.49 -18.26
C GLN A 195 18.99 -27.85 -17.93
N GLU A 196 18.61 -28.64 -18.94
CA GLU A 196 18.20 -30.02 -18.73
C GLU A 196 19.21 -30.64 -17.77
N LEU A 197 18.74 -30.97 -16.56
CA LEU A 197 19.57 -31.68 -15.62
C LEU A 197 19.93 -32.97 -16.33
N SER A 198 21.23 -33.21 -16.52
CA SER A 198 21.70 -34.47 -17.08
C SER A 198 21.07 -35.59 -16.27
N ASN A 199 20.34 -36.47 -16.96
CA ASN A 199 19.66 -37.58 -16.32
C ASN A 199 20.71 -38.40 -15.56
N ILE A 200 20.57 -38.50 -14.24
CA ILE A 200 21.49 -39.30 -13.43
C ILE A 200 21.15 -40.76 -13.68
N ASP A 201 22.08 -41.52 -14.26
CA ASP A 201 21.93 -42.97 -14.34
C ASP A 201 22.14 -43.56 -12.93
N TRP A 202 21.05 -44.04 -12.34
CA TRP A 202 21.06 -44.63 -11.01
C TRP A 202 21.95 -45.87 -10.92
N ASN A 203 22.30 -46.51 -12.05
CA ASN A 203 23.22 -47.64 -12.10
C ASN A 203 24.69 -47.22 -11.98
N GLU A 204 25.02 -45.94 -12.23
CA GLU A 204 26.38 -45.40 -12.09
C GLU A 204 26.67 -44.87 -10.68
N LEU A 205 25.64 -44.78 -9.83
CA LEU A 205 25.79 -44.33 -8.44
C LEU A 205 26.41 -45.43 -7.58
N GLN A 206 27.53 -45.12 -6.94
CA GLN A 206 28.16 -45.98 -5.94
C GLN A 206 27.79 -45.50 -4.54
N ILE A 207 27.37 -46.45 -3.68
CA ILE A 207 27.15 -46.16 -2.26
C ILE A 207 28.52 -45.87 -1.62
N GLY A 208 28.66 -44.64 -1.12
CA GLY A 208 29.85 -44.23 -0.36
C GLY A 208 29.87 -44.83 1.05
N ASN A 209 30.94 -44.55 1.79
CA ASN A 209 31.09 -45.03 3.16
C ASN A 209 29.93 -44.55 4.05
N LEU A 210 29.45 -45.45 4.90
CA LEU A 210 28.41 -45.15 5.89
C LEU A 210 28.93 -44.11 6.89
N LEU A 211 28.26 -42.95 6.95
CA LEU A 211 28.68 -41.82 7.77
C LEU A 211 28.10 -41.86 9.20
N GLY A 212 27.26 -42.84 9.51
CA GLY A 212 26.71 -43.09 10.85
C GLY A 212 25.47 -43.97 10.82
N GLU A 213 25.32 -44.80 11.85
CA GLU A 213 24.09 -45.54 12.15
C GLU A 213 23.51 -44.91 13.41
N GLY A 214 22.37 -44.22 13.28
CA GLY A 214 21.62 -43.68 14.40
C GLY A 214 20.80 -44.75 15.12
#